data_AF-A0A1C6A3K8-F1
#
_entry.id   AF-A0A1C6A3K8-F1
#
_cell.length_a   1.000
_cell.length_b   1.000
_cell.length_c   1.000
_cell.angle_alpha   90.00
_cell.angle_beta   90.00
_cell.angle_gamma   90.00
#
_symmetry.space_group_name_H-M   'P 1'
#
loop_
_entity.id
_entity.type
_entity.pdbx_description
1 polymer ?
#
loop_
_entity_poly.entity_id
_entity_poly.type
_entity_poly.pdbx_seq_one_letter_code
_entity_poly.pdbx_strand_id
1 'polypeptide(L)'
;MELRYQMTDILPLLPIPQPPNGKSAYNIPCPLCDRAGSREKHLNINLKRNVYRCPKCGQFQGGVFDLYAYYMGIPREKVLEDLTARLQRDISYPAGKAATRKKLQPPPMKPQASLAPLEERDRVYRALLNRLTLAPDHRENLLSRGLTDEAIERLGYKSTPVVGFHALAQSLLDEGYTLFGVPGFYRDKDGRWTMAVWRRGILIPGTYFGKIQGFQIRLDHKMKKGGKFLTFSSRDELDGAMGENWCHMVGPVRERILLIEGYMKADIVNHFTGQTMLAIPGVTSLQHLESALRDLIPMGVRHIMTCFDMDYLKNWHVESAYQNLVELLAKQNVTFGTYLWVPDYNGLDDYIWEFCMNKGNPPK
;
A
#
# COMPACT_ATOMS: atom_id res chain seq x y z
N MET A 1 -15.54 7.25 -19.39
CA MET A 1 -15.04 6.97 -20.75
C MET A 1 -14.70 5.48 -20.79
N GLU A 2 -15.56 4.67 -21.40
CA GLU A 2 -15.32 3.22 -21.52
C GLU A 2 -14.11 3.00 -22.43
N LEU A 3 -13.09 2.29 -21.94
CA LEU A 3 -11.96 1.89 -22.77
C LEU A 3 -12.47 0.88 -23.80
N ARG A 4 -12.35 1.20 -25.10
CA ARG A 4 -12.80 0.32 -26.20
C ARG A 4 -12.13 -1.06 -26.19
N TYR A 5 -10.93 -1.17 -25.63
CA TYR A 5 -10.18 -2.42 -25.50
C TYR A 5 -9.65 -2.57 -24.08
N GLN A 6 -9.80 -3.76 -23.52
CA GLN A 6 -9.38 -4.14 -22.18
C GLN A 6 -8.21 -5.12 -22.24
N MET A 7 -7.54 -5.32 -21.10
CA MET A 7 -6.50 -6.35 -20.96
C MET A 7 -7.03 -7.73 -21.37
N THR A 8 -8.27 -8.07 -21.01
CA THR A 8 -8.90 -9.34 -21.37
C THR A 8 -9.07 -9.57 -22.86
N ASP A 9 -9.12 -8.51 -23.67
CA ASP A 9 -9.22 -8.61 -25.13
C ASP A 9 -7.86 -8.94 -25.76
N ILE A 10 -6.78 -8.39 -25.21
CA ILE A 10 -5.43 -8.53 -25.77
C ILE A 10 -4.67 -9.73 -25.23
N LEU A 11 -4.86 -10.11 -23.97
CA LEU A 11 -4.08 -11.16 -23.30
C LEU A 11 -4.10 -12.51 -24.05
N PRO A 12 -5.23 -12.97 -24.62
CA PRO A 12 -5.24 -14.20 -25.41
C PRO A 12 -4.36 -14.15 -26.66
N LEU A 13 -4.05 -12.94 -27.16
CA LEU A 13 -3.22 -12.71 -28.35
C LEU A 13 -1.72 -12.70 -28.01
N LEU A 14 -1.36 -12.44 -26.75
CA LEU A 14 0.02 -12.24 -26.32
C LEU A 14 0.71 -13.55 -25.91
N PRO A 15 2.02 -13.71 -26.19
CA PRO A 15 2.82 -14.87 -25.80
C PRO A 15 3.28 -14.81 -24.33
N ILE A 16 2.34 -14.58 -23.41
CA ILE A 16 2.60 -14.46 -21.97
C ILE A 16 1.72 -15.39 -21.14
N PRO A 17 2.09 -15.68 -19.87
CA PRO A 17 1.24 -16.45 -18.99
C PRO A 17 -0.16 -15.83 -18.90
N GLN A 18 -1.18 -16.68 -18.99
CA GLN A 18 -2.58 -16.27 -18.92
C GLN A 18 -3.04 -16.15 -17.46
N PRO A 19 -3.99 -15.25 -17.15
CA PRO A 19 -4.49 -15.09 -15.79
C PRO A 19 -5.21 -16.37 -15.32
N PRO A 20 -5.07 -16.74 -14.04
CA PRO A 20 -5.94 -17.77 -13.45
C PRO A 20 -7.40 -17.34 -13.46
N ASN A 21 -8.32 -18.30 -13.60
CA ASN A 21 -9.77 -18.03 -13.65
C ASN A 21 -10.24 -17.16 -12.47
N GLY A 22 -11.01 -16.11 -12.78
CA GLY A 22 -11.65 -15.23 -11.80
C GLY A 22 -10.73 -14.24 -11.08
N LYS A 23 -9.43 -14.18 -11.41
CA LYS A 23 -8.50 -13.22 -10.80
C LYS A 23 -8.64 -11.84 -11.45
N SER A 24 -8.64 -10.78 -10.62
CA SER A 24 -8.65 -9.38 -11.07
C SER A 24 -7.26 -8.84 -11.41
N ALA A 25 -6.20 -9.49 -10.93
CA ALA A 25 -4.82 -9.20 -11.26
C ALA A 25 -3.96 -10.46 -11.06
N TYR A 26 -2.81 -10.50 -11.72
CA TYR A 26 -1.85 -11.60 -11.60
C TYR A 26 -0.43 -11.13 -11.89
N ASN A 27 0.56 -11.90 -11.43
CA ASN A 27 1.96 -11.57 -11.62
C ASN A 27 2.63 -12.53 -12.60
N ILE A 28 3.46 -11.98 -13.50
CA ILE A 28 4.31 -12.72 -14.44
C ILE A 28 5.78 -12.26 -14.30
N PRO A 29 6.76 -12.95 -14.92
CA PRO A 29 8.12 -12.43 -15.02
C PRO A 29 8.15 -11.12 -15.83
N CYS A 30 8.97 -10.16 -15.40
CA CYS A 30 9.16 -8.91 -16.13
C CYS A 30 10.14 -9.10 -17.29
N PRO A 31 9.79 -8.70 -18.52
CA PRO A 31 10.67 -8.89 -19.67
C PRO A 31 11.90 -7.96 -19.65
N LEU A 32 11.91 -6.90 -18.83
CA LEU A 32 13.04 -5.96 -18.76
C LEU A 32 14.10 -6.34 -17.71
N CYS A 33 13.70 -6.85 -16.55
CA CYS A 33 14.63 -7.03 -15.42
C CYS A 33 14.77 -8.47 -14.92
N ASP A 34 14.01 -9.42 -15.47
CA ASP A 34 14.23 -10.84 -15.21
C ASP A 34 15.02 -11.49 -16.34
N ARG A 35 15.93 -12.41 -15.98
CA ARG A 35 16.62 -13.25 -16.96
C ARG A 35 15.64 -14.26 -17.56
N ALA A 36 15.85 -14.64 -18.83
CA ALA A 36 15.11 -15.70 -19.47
C ALA A 36 15.16 -16.98 -18.62
N GLY A 37 13.99 -17.58 -18.34
CA GLY A 37 13.87 -18.75 -17.47
C GLY A 37 13.75 -18.46 -15.97
N SER A 38 13.77 -17.19 -15.54
CA SER A 38 13.50 -16.82 -14.14
C SER A 38 12.11 -17.31 -13.69
N ARG A 39 12.05 -17.83 -12.46
CA ARG A 39 10.78 -18.20 -11.79
C ARG A 39 10.16 -17.05 -11.01
N GLU A 40 10.83 -15.91 -10.93
CA GLU A 40 10.31 -14.73 -10.22
C GLU A 40 9.13 -14.12 -10.98
N LYS A 41 8.09 -13.72 -10.23
CA LYS A 41 6.87 -13.15 -10.79
C LYS A 41 6.50 -11.90 -10.02
N HIS A 42 6.89 -10.75 -10.54
CA HIS A 42 6.64 -9.46 -9.91
C HIS A 42 5.98 -8.43 -10.84
N LEU A 43 6.04 -8.60 -12.17
CA LEU A 43 5.26 -7.78 -13.10
C LEU A 43 3.77 -8.03 -12.89
N ASN A 44 3.08 -7.04 -12.31
CA ASN A 44 1.65 -7.12 -12.04
C ASN A 44 0.85 -6.65 -13.25
N ILE A 45 -0.08 -7.47 -13.72
CA ILE A 45 -1.09 -7.11 -14.73
C ILE A 45 -2.44 -7.04 -14.02
N ASN A 46 -3.09 -5.88 -14.07
CA ASN A 46 -4.37 -5.61 -13.44
C ASN A 46 -5.49 -5.53 -14.49
N LEU A 47 -6.37 -6.54 -14.48
CA LEU A 47 -7.45 -6.68 -15.45
C LEU A 47 -8.58 -5.67 -15.23
N LYS A 48 -8.83 -5.26 -13.98
CA LYS A 48 -9.86 -4.26 -13.66
C LYS A 48 -9.43 -2.85 -14.06
N ARG A 49 -8.18 -2.50 -13.76
CA ARG A 49 -7.63 -1.16 -14.00
C ARG A 49 -7.06 -1.00 -15.42
N ASN A 50 -6.96 -2.07 -16.18
CA ASN A 50 -6.39 -2.08 -17.53
C ASN A 50 -4.96 -1.51 -17.61
N VAL A 51 -4.14 -1.82 -16.59
CA VAL A 51 -2.75 -1.38 -16.47
C VAL A 51 -1.84 -2.52 -16.06
N TYR A 52 -0.55 -2.38 -16.33
CA TYR A 52 0.50 -3.23 -15.78
C TYR A 52 1.62 -2.38 -15.17
N ARG A 53 2.32 -2.95 -14.18
CA ARG A 53 3.51 -2.35 -13.59
C ARG A 53 4.43 -3.40 -12.99
N CYS A 54 5.72 -3.27 -13.28
CA CYS A 54 6.79 -3.99 -12.57
C CYS A 54 7.23 -3.17 -11.35
N PRO A 55 6.96 -3.62 -10.11
CA PRO A 55 7.40 -2.94 -8.90
C PRO A 55 8.90 -3.13 -8.63
N LYS A 56 9.55 -4.16 -9.20
CA LYS A 56 10.97 -4.45 -8.97
C LYS A 56 11.90 -3.47 -9.69
N CYS A 57 11.64 -3.20 -10.97
CA CYS A 57 12.46 -2.25 -11.74
C CYS A 57 11.80 -0.88 -11.90
N GLY A 58 10.48 -0.75 -11.74
CA GLY A 58 9.75 0.50 -11.98
C GLY A 58 9.67 0.94 -13.45
N GLN A 59 10.49 0.37 -14.35
CA GLN A 59 10.62 0.80 -15.73
C GLN A 59 9.53 0.22 -16.65
N PHE A 60 9.07 -1.01 -16.41
CA PHE A 60 8.06 -1.63 -17.26
C PHE A 60 6.65 -1.41 -16.70
N GLN A 61 5.94 -0.42 -17.23
CA GLN A 61 4.59 -0.06 -16.84
C GLN A 61 3.82 0.57 -18.01
N GLY A 62 2.50 0.49 -18.00
CA GLY A 62 1.66 1.05 -19.08
C GLY A 62 0.22 0.55 -19.04
N GLY A 63 -0.53 0.90 -20.08
CA GLY A 63 -1.90 0.45 -20.31
C GLY A 63 -1.98 -0.70 -21.31
N VAL A 64 -3.20 -0.96 -21.80
CA VAL A 64 -3.52 -2.04 -22.74
C VAL A 64 -2.65 -1.97 -24.00
N PHE A 65 -2.58 -0.79 -24.63
CA PHE A 65 -1.85 -0.64 -25.90
C PHE A 65 -0.33 -0.75 -25.71
N ASP A 66 0.20 -0.28 -24.59
CA ASP A 66 1.63 -0.35 -24.30
C ASP A 66 2.09 -1.81 -24.14
N LEU A 67 1.28 -2.63 -23.46
CA LEU A 67 1.56 -4.05 -23.28
C LEU A 67 1.51 -4.79 -24.62
N TYR A 68 0.50 -4.49 -25.44
CA TYR A 68 0.33 -5.10 -26.75
C TYR A 68 1.48 -4.72 -27.69
N ALA A 69 1.78 -3.43 -27.81
CA ALA A 69 2.89 -2.91 -28.62
C ALA A 69 4.21 -3.62 -28.30
N TYR A 70 4.53 -3.74 -27.01
CA TYR A 70 5.76 -4.38 -26.56
C TYR A 70 5.87 -5.85 -27.00
N TYR A 71 4.85 -6.66 -26.70
CA TYR A 71 4.92 -8.10 -26.98
C TYR A 71 4.71 -8.46 -28.45
N MET A 72 4.07 -7.58 -29.21
CA MET A 72 3.87 -7.76 -30.65
C MET A 72 4.98 -7.12 -31.50
N GLY A 73 5.87 -6.33 -30.89
CA GLY A 73 6.95 -5.66 -31.60
C GLY A 73 6.45 -4.61 -32.60
N ILE A 74 5.33 -3.95 -32.31
CA ILE A 74 4.75 -2.91 -33.18
C ILE A 74 4.74 -1.55 -32.49
N PRO A 75 4.85 -0.43 -33.25
CA PRO A 75 4.67 0.91 -32.68
C PRO A 75 3.29 1.08 -32.06
N ARG A 76 3.22 1.84 -30.95
CA ARG A 76 1.99 2.00 -30.15
C ARG A 76 0.83 2.58 -30.97
N GLU A 77 1.13 3.51 -31.86
CA GLU A 77 0.21 4.16 -32.80
C GLU A 77 -0.42 3.18 -33.81
N LYS A 78 0.24 2.05 -34.07
CA LYS A 78 -0.25 0.99 -34.96
C LYS A 78 -1.08 -0.08 -34.25
N VAL A 79 -1.15 -0.04 -32.91
CA VAL A 79 -1.88 -1.05 -32.12
C VAL A 79 -3.36 -1.10 -32.46
N LEU A 80 -4.02 0.05 -32.62
CA LEU A 80 -5.45 0.08 -32.90
C LEU A 80 -5.78 -0.62 -34.22
N GLU A 81 -4.98 -0.35 -35.26
CA GLU A 81 -5.12 -0.94 -36.60
C GLU A 81 -4.90 -2.45 -36.56
N ASP A 82 -3.77 -2.90 -36.01
CA ASP A 82 -3.40 -4.33 -35.93
C ASP A 82 -4.37 -5.13 -35.05
N LEU A 83 -4.77 -4.59 -33.89
CA LEU A 83 -5.69 -5.25 -32.97
C LEU A 83 -7.09 -5.40 -33.59
N THR A 84 -7.59 -4.36 -34.25
CA THR A 84 -8.90 -4.41 -34.92
C THR A 84 -8.90 -5.44 -36.05
N ALA A 85 -7.83 -5.47 -36.87
CA ALA A 85 -7.70 -6.43 -37.96
C ALA A 85 -7.64 -7.89 -37.45
N ARG A 86 -6.92 -8.16 -36.36
CA ARG A 86 -6.82 -9.50 -35.78
C ARG A 86 -8.13 -9.99 -35.18
N LEU A 87 -8.80 -9.13 -34.40
CA LEU A 87 -10.08 -9.47 -33.79
C LEU A 87 -11.19 -9.67 -34.85
N GLN A 88 -11.14 -8.97 -35.99
CA GLN A 88 -12.06 -9.19 -37.12
C GLN A 88 -11.76 -10.47 -37.90
N ARG A 89 -10.48 -10.86 -38.04
CA ARG A 89 -10.08 -12.13 -38.68
C ARG A 89 -10.50 -13.35 -37.86
N ASP A 90 -10.47 -13.26 -36.53
CA ASP A 90 -10.95 -14.34 -35.64
C ASP A 90 -12.47 -14.57 -35.73
N ILE A 91 -13.25 -13.61 -36.24
CA ILE A 91 -14.71 -13.73 -36.42
C ILE A 91 -15.06 -14.39 -37.78
N SER A 92 -14.17 -14.31 -38.78
CA SER A 92 -14.51 -14.64 -40.18
C SER A 92 -14.08 -16.04 -40.65
N TYR A 93 -13.38 -16.85 -39.84
CA TYR A 93 -12.98 -18.22 -40.21
C TYR A 93 -13.12 -19.23 -39.06
N PRO A 94 -14.16 -20.09 -39.02
CA PRO A 94 -14.16 -21.30 -38.21
C PRO A 94 -13.64 -22.48 -39.03
N ALA A 95 -12.31 -22.63 -39.18
CA ALA A 95 -11.76 -23.84 -39.78
C ALA A 95 -10.33 -24.14 -39.29
N GLY A 96 -10.18 -25.27 -38.60
CA GLY A 96 -8.93 -26.03 -38.51
C GLY A 96 -8.06 -25.78 -37.26
N LYS A 97 -8.26 -26.61 -36.23
CA LYS A 97 -7.31 -26.97 -35.14
C LYS A 97 -6.38 -25.90 -34.56
N ALA A 98 -6.73 -24.62 -34.58
CA ALA A 98 -6.19 -23.65 -33.65
C ALA A 98 -6.93 -23.81 -32.32
N ALA A 99 -6.21 -24.02 -31.23
CA ALA A 99 -6.79 -24.05 -29.89
C ALA A 99 -7.78 -22.88 -29.76
N THR A 100 -9.06 -23.18 -29.63
CA THR A 100 -10.12 -22.18 -29.42
C THR A 100 -9.69 -21.32 -28.24
N ARG A 101 -9.15 -20.12 -28.53
CA ARG A 101 -8.67 -19.18 -27.52
C ARG A 101 -9.90 -18.73 -26.75
N LYS A 102 -10.14 -19.37 -25.61
CA LYS A 102 -11.30 -19.14 -24.76
C LYS A 102 -11.29 -17.66 -24.38
N LYS A 103 -12.31 -16.91 -24.81
CA LYS A 103 -12.44 -15.48 -24.47
C LYS A 103 -12.36 -15.35 -22.95
N LEU A 104 -11.38 -14.60 -22.47
CA LEU A 104 -11.24 -14.32 -21.05
C LEU A 104 -12.45 -13.49 -20.62
N GLN A 105 -13.23 -14.02 -19.69
CA GLN A 105 -14.31 -13.25 -19.10
C GLN A 105 -13.69 -12.21 -18.15
N PRO A 106 -14.14 -10.94 -18.22
CA PRO A 106 -13.70 -9.94 -17.26
C PRO A 106 -14.08 -10.41 -15.84
N PRO A 107 -13.22 -10.14 -14.85
CA PRO A 107 -13.53 -10.47 -13.48
C PRO A 107 -14.81 -9.73 -13.06
N PRO A 108 -15.71 -10.37 -12.28
CA PRO A 108 -16.91 -9.70 -11.81
C PRO A 108 -16.53 -8.42 -11.04
N MET A 109 -17.09 -7.29 -11.48
CA MET A 109 -16.92 -6.01 -10.81
C MET A 109 -17.99 -5.86 -9.75
N LYS A 110 -17.59 -5.91 -8.48
CA LYS A 110 -18.45 -5.51 -7.37
C LYS A 110 -18.50 -3.97 -7.31
N PRO A 111 -19.69 -3.36 -7.14
CA PRO A 111 -19.79 -1.93 -6.82
C PRO A 111 -18.85 -1.57 -5.67
N GLN A 112 -18.11 -0.48 -5.82
CA GLN A 112 -17.22 0.07 -4.80
C GLN A 112 -17.79 1.38 -4.29
N ALA A 113 -17.62 1.66 -2.99
CA ALA A 113 -17.98 2.95 -2.43
C ALA A 113 -16.88 3.98 -2.71
N SER A 114 -17.29 5.24 -2.87
CA SER A 114 -16.36 6.37 -2.80
C SER A 114 -15.76 6.46 -1.39
N LEU A 115 -14.51 6.90 -1.30
CA LEU A 115 -13.84 7.08 -0.01
C LEU A 115 -14.58 8.12 0.84
N ALA A 116 -14.95 7.75 2.06
CA ALA A 116 -15.62 8.63 3.00
C ALA A 116 -14.69 9.79 3.45
N PRO A 117 -15.26 10.96 3.81
CA PRO A 117 -14.49 12.08 4.37
C PRO A 117 -13.63 11.68 5.57
N LEU A 118 -12.52 12.39 5.78
CA LEU A 118 -11.56 12.07 6.85
C LEU A 118 -12.21 12.09 8.24
N GLU A 119 -13.11 13.03 8.50
CA GLU A 119 -13.83 13.18 9.77
C GLU A 119 -14.75 12.00 10.04
N GLU A 120 -15.38 11.46 9.00
CA GLU A 120 -16.25 10.29 9.12
C GLU A 120 -15.43 9.04 9.39
N ARG A 121 -14.33 8.85 8.65
CA ARG A 121 -13.37 7.77 8.87
C ARG A 121 -12.82 7.80 10.30
N ASP A 122 -12.35 8.95 10.77
CA ASP A 122 -11.81 9.10 12.13
C ASP A 122 -12.84 8.69 13.20
N ARG A 123 -14.08 9.18 13.10
CA ARG A 123 -15.15 8.84 14.04
C ARG A 123 -15.40 7.33 14.10
N VAL A 124 -15.53 6.67 12.94
CA VAL A 124 -15.76 5.22 12.86
C VAL A 124 -14.57 4.44 13.40
N TYR A 125 -13.35 4.84 13.06
CA TYR A 125 -12.14 4.15 13.51
C TYR A 125 -11.89 4.29 15.00
N ARG A 126 -12.15 5.46 15.61
CA ARG A 126 -12.10 5.62 17.07
C ARG A 126 -13.14 4.75 17.75
N ALA A 127 -14.36 4.71 17.23
CA ALA A 127 -15.43 3.86 17.77
C ALA A 127 -15.08 2.36 17.67
N LEU A 128 -14.44 1.94 16.58
CA LEU A 128 -13.91 0.59 16.42
C LEU A 128 -12.82 0.30 17.46
N LEU A 129 -11.81 1.15 17.60
CA LEU A 129 -10.71 0.93 18.55
C LEU A 129 -11.19 0.78 19.99
N ASN A 130 -12.24 1.53 20.39
CA ASN A 130 -12.84 1.43 21.71
C ASN A 130 -13.47 0.06 22.00
N ARG A 131 -13.82 -0.71 20.97
CA ARG A 131 -14.39 -2.06 21.08
C ARG A 131 -13.36 -3.16 20.99
N LEU A 132 -12.12 -2.82 20.67
CA LEU A 132 -11.03 -3.78 20.51
C LEU A 132 -10.14 -3.78 21.75
N THR A 133 -9.50 -4.92 21.97
CA THR A 133 -8.51 -5.13 23.01
C THR A 133 -7.13 -5.30 22.39
N LEU A 134 -6.08 -5.16 23.21
CA LEU A 134 -4.71 -5.49 22.83
C LEU A 134 -4.36 -6.84 23.48
N ALA A 135 -4.00 -7.82 22.65
CA ALA A 135 -3.62 -9.13 23.14
C ALA A 135 -2.29 -9.07 23.91
N PRO A 136 -2.07 -9.94 24.92
CA PRO A 136 -0.88 -9.90 25.76
C PRO A 136 0.45 -10.00 25.00
N ASP A 137 0.53 -10.88 24.00
CA ASP A 137 1.71 -11.07 23.15
C ASP A 137 2.01 -9.84 22.28
N HIS A 138 0.97 -9.16 21.79
CA HIS A 138 1.10 -7.90 21.06
C HIS A 138 1.56 -6.77 21.98
N ARG A 139 1.02 -6.71 23.20
CA ARG A 139 1.46 -5.75 24.22
C ARG A 139 2.93 -5.96 24.56
N GLU A 140 3.34 -7.20 24.82
CA GLU A 140 4.75 -7.55 25.07
C GLU A 140 5.65 -7.15 23.89
N ASN A 141 5.19 -7.36 22.64
CA ASN A 141 5.94 -6.91 21.46
C ASN A 141 6.14 -5.39 21.39
N LEU A 142 5.17 -4.60 21.85
CA LEU A 142 5.24 -3.14 21.87
C LEU A 142 6.12 -2.66 23.03
N LEU A 143 6.01 -3.29 24.20
CA LEU A 143 6.87 -3.02 25.35
C LEU A 143 8.34 -3.36 25.04
N SER A 144 8.61 -4.46 24.33
CA SER A 144 9.97 -4.83 23.93
C SER A 144 10.61 -3.84 22.93
N ARG A 145 9.81 -2.94 22.35
CA ARG A 145 10.24 -1.83 21.49
C ARG A 145 10.40 -0.51 22.27
N GLY A 146 10.26 -0.59 23.59
CA GLY A 146 10.48 0.52 24.51
C GLY A 146 9.30 1.47 24.68
N LEU A 147 8.10 1.14 24.16
CA LEU A 147 6.89 1.87 24.51
C LEU A 147 6.45 1.53 25.93
N THR A 148 5.84 2.49 26.63
CA THR A 148 5.14 2.26 27.91
C THR A 148 3.67 1.92 27.67
N ASP A 149 2.96 1.44 28.70
CA ASP A 149 1.51 1.22 28.62
C ASP A 149 0.73 2.48 28.28
N GLU A 150 1.07 3.59 28.93
CA GLU A 150 0.44 4.88 28.69
C GLU A 150 0.67 5.33 27.25
N ALA A 151 1.87 5.09 26.71
CA ALA A 151 2.16 5.37 25.30
C ALA A 151 1.37 4.47 24.36
N ILE A 152 1.27 3.17 24.65
CA ILE A 152 0.49 2.20 23.87
C ILE A 152 -0.99 2.60 23.83
N GLU A 153 -1.56 2.99 24.97
CA GLU A 153 -2.94 3.44 25.08
C GLU A 153 -3.16 4.76 24.32
N ARG A 154 -2.29 5.75 24.51
CA ARG A 154 -2.33 7.03 23.80
C ARG A 154 -2.24 6.87 22.29
N LEU A 155 -1.40 5.96 21.81
CA LEU A 155 -1.23 5.65 20.38
C LEU A 155 -2.39 4.82 19.81
N GLY A 156 -3.23 4.24 20.66
CA GLY A 156 -4.43 3.52 20.25
C GLY A 156 -4.15 2.16 19.60
N TYR A 157 -3.02 1.52 19.91
CA TYR A 157 -2.72 0.19 19.38
C TYR A 157 -3.72 -0.85 19.88
N LYS A 158 -4.25 -1.65 18.95
CA LYS A 158 -5.19 -2.75 19.25
C LYS A 158 -4.80 -4.00 18.47
N SER A 159 -5.37 -5.13 18.85
CA SER A 159 -5.26 -6.37 18.07
C SER A 159 -6.42 -6.48 17.10
N THR A 160 -6.16 -7.04 15.92
CA THR A 160 -7.27 -7.39 15.04
C THR A 160 -8.17 -8.45 15.71
N PRO A 161 -9.50 -8.34 15.57
CA PRO A 161 -10.40 -9.38 16.04
C PRO A 161 -10.17 -10.67 15.26
N VAL A 162 -10.43 -11.82 15.88
CA VAL A 162 -10.33 -13.14 15.22
C VAL A 162 -11.70 -13.70 14.82
N VAL A 163 -12.76 -13.22 15.46
CA VAL A 163 -14.17 -13.59 15.23
C VAL A 163 -15.06 -12.37 15.47
N GLY A 164 -16.36 -12.49 15.18
CA GLY A 164 -17.35 -11.47 15.55
C GLY A 164 -17.37 -10.23 14.63
N PHE A 165 -16.81 -10.31 13.42
CA PHE A 165 -16.75 -9.16 12.50
C PHE A 165 -18.12 -8.54 12.20
N HIS A 166 -19.14 -9.37 11.99
CA HIS A 166 -20.51 -8.90 11.77
C HIS A 166 -21.09 -8.21 13.01
N ALA A 167 -20.87 -8.77 14.19
CA ALA A 167 -21.36 -8.17 15.43
C ALA A 167 -20.69 -6.82 15.71
N LEU A 168 -19.38 -6.71 15.46
CA LEU A 168 -18.64 -5.44 15.57
C LEU A 168 -19.19 -4.41 14.57
N ALA A 169 -19.33 -4.78 13.30
CA ALA A 169 -19.89 -3.89 12.28
C ALA A 169 -21.32 -3.45 12.62
N GLN A 170 -22.17 -4.40 13.05
CA GLN A 170 -23.55 -4.10 13.46
C GLN A 170 -23.59 -3.15 14.66
N SER A 171 -22.75 -3.37 15.67
CA SER A 171 -22.70 -2.49 16.85
C SER A 171 -22.29 -1.05 16.54
N LEU A 172 -21.55 -0.82 15.44
CA LEU A 172 -21.23 0.52 14.97
C LEU A 172 -22.44 1.14 14.26
N LEU A 173 -23.14 0.37 13.43
CA LEU A 173 -24.37 0.82 12.77
C LEU A 173 -25.47 1.17 13.79
N ASP A 174 -25.62 0.35 14.84
CA ASP A 174 -26.62 0.55 15.89
C ASP A 174 -26.38 1.86 16.69
N GLU A 175 -25.13 2.32 16.79
CA GLU A 175 -24.76 3.62 17.37
C GLU A 175 -24.84 4.79 16.37
N GLY A 176 -25.33 4.55 15.15
CA GLY A 176 -25.56 5.59 14.15
C GLY A 176 -24.33 5.93 13.30
N TYR A 177 -23.26 5.11 13.35
CA TYR A 177 -22.16 5.25 12.42
C TYR A 177 -22.52 4.71 11.03
N THR A 178 -21.96 5.31 9.97
CA THR A 178 -22.04 4.80 8.60
C THR A 178 -20.72 4.12 8.24
N LEU A 179 -20.81 2.91 7.71
CA LEU A 179 -19.65 2.11 7.28
C LEU A 179 -19.38 2.22 5.78
N PHE A 180 -20.32 2.80 5.02
CA PHE A 180 -20.19 2.95 3.57
C PHE A 180 -19.08 3.94 3.24
N GLY A 181 -18.15 3.53 2.39
CA GLY A 181 -16.99 4.36 2.04
C GLY A 181 -15.85 4.36 3.07
N VAL A 182 -16.00 3.69 4.21
CA VAL A 182 -14.94 3.57 5.23
C VAL A 182 -14.06 2.35 4.92
N PRO A 183 -12.76 2.53 4.61
CA PRO A 183 -11.87 1.43 4.26
C PRO A 183 -11.85 0.30 5.29
N GLY A 184 -11.91 -0.92 4.78
CA GLY A 184 -11.89 -2.12 5.58
C GLY A 184 -13.26 -2.58 6.06
N PHE A 185 -14.34 -1.82 5.82
CA PHE A 185 -15.72 -2.28 5.95
C PHE A 185 -16.35 -2.54 4.58
N TYR A 186 -17.16 -3.60 4.48
CA TYR A 186 -17.85 -3.96 3.25
C TYR A 186 -19.09 -4.82 3.54
N ARG A 187 -19.93 -5.04 2.52
CA ARG A 187 -21.05 -5.99 2.60
C ARG A 187 -20.66 -7.35 2.04
N ASP A 188 -20.92 -8.40 2.81
CA ASP A 188 -20.70 -9.78 2.36
C ASP A 188 -21.74 -10.22 1.31
N LYS A 189 -21.68 -11.49 0.90
CA LYS A 189 -22.62 -12.08 -0.07
C LYS A 189 -24.07 -12.10 0.40
N ASP A 190 -24.31 -12.03 1.71
CA ASP A 190 -25.64 -12.03 2.33
C ASP A 190 -26.12 -10.59 2.59
N GLY A 191 -25.36 -9.59 2.13
CA GLY A 191 -25.65 -8.16 2.29
C GLY A 191 -25.31 -7.61 3.66
N ARG A 192 -24.67 -8.38 4.55
CA ARG A 192 -24.35 -7.96 5.91
C ARG A 192 -23.03 -7.22 5.95
N TRP A 193 -22.97 -6.13 6.73
CA TRP A 193 -21.71 -5.43 6.98
C TRP A 193 -20.73 -6.31 7.76
N THR A 194 -19.46 -6.22 7.38
CA THR A 194 -18.35 -6.96 7.98
C THR A 194 -17.03 -6.22 7.77
N MET A 195 -15.93 -6.80 8.24
CA MET A 195 -14.59 -6.21 8.23
C MET A 195 -13.57 -7.03 7.42
N ALA A 196 -12.68 -6.36 6.71
CA ALA A 196 -11.61 -6.94 5.89
C ALA A 196 -10.35 -7.22 6.73
N VAL A 197 -10.49 -8.12 7.71
CA VAL A 197 -9.38 -8.63 8.54
C VAL A 197 -9.02 -10.05 8.10
N TRP A 198 -7.94 -10.18 7.34
CA TRP A 198 -7.57 -11.47 6.72
C TRP A 198 -6.65 -12.34 7.58
N ARG A 199 -5.99 -11.71 8.55
CA ARG A 199 -4.95 -12.30 9.39
C ARG A 199 -4.93 -11.58 10.75
N ARG A 200 -4.50 -12.31 11.77
CA ARG A 200 -4.19 -11.72 13.08
C ARG A 200 -2.99 -10.78 12.97
N GLY A 201 -3.04 -9.67 13.69
CA GLY A 201 -1.99 -8.68 13.75
C GLY A 201 -2.29 -7.52 14.71
N ILE A 202 -1.32 -6.62 14.83
CA ILE A 202 -1.45 -5.36 15.54
C ILE A 202 -2.02 -4.32 14.57
N LEU A 203 -3.18 -3.74 14.92
CA LEU A 203 -3.76 -2.57 14.27
C LEU A 203 -3.01 -1.32 14.72
N ILE A 204 -2.45 -0.61 13.74
CA ILE A 204 -1.66 0.59 13.89
C ILE A 204 -2.45 1.76 13.26
N PRO A 205 -2.99 2.68 14.07
CA PRO A 205 -3.71 3.86 13.57
C PRO A 205 -2.80 4.76 12.74
N GLY A 206 -3.17 5.00 11.48
CA GLY A 206 -2.55 6.02 10.65
C GLY A 206 -3.24 7.35 10.85
N THR A 207 -2.58 8.31 11.50
CA THR A 207 -3.13 9.65 11.75
C THR A 207 -2.63 10.71 10.78
N TYR A 208 -3.47 11.69 10.45
CA TYR A 208 -3.09 12.92 9.77
C TYR A 208 -3.80 14.10 10.43
N PHE A 209 -3.06 15.11 10.87
CA PHE A 209 -3.57 16.19 11.73
C PHE A 209 -4.44 15.72 12.91
N GLY A 210 -4.00 14.64 13.59
CA GLY A 210 -4.70 14.07 14.74
C GLY A 210 -5.96 13.25 14.43
N LYS A 211 -6.34 13.11 13.16
CA LYS A 211 -7.47 12.28 12.71
C LYS A 211 -6.99 10.96 12.14
N ILE A 212 -7.62 9.85 12.52
CA ILE A 212 -7.33 8.52 11.99
C ILE A 212 -7.91 8.42 10.56
N GLN A 213 -7.05 8.17 9.58
CA GLN A 213 -7.45 8.06 8.17
C GLN A 213 -7.55 6.61 7.68
N GLY A 214 -6.94 5.68 8.41
CA GLY A 214 -6.93 4.24 8.13
C GLY A 214 -5.99 3.49 9.09
N PHE A 215 -5.82 2.19 8.86
CA PHE A 215 -4.91 1.36 9.65
C PHE A 215 -3.88 0.64 8.79
N GLN A 216 -2.69 0.47 9.35
CA GLN A 216 -1.82 -0.64 8.99
C GLN A 216 -2.03 -1.80 9.96
N ILE A 217 -1.91 -3.02 9.48
CA ILE A 217 -1.97 -4.24 10.28
C ILE A 217 -0.58 -4.90 10.19
N ARG A 218 0.17 -4.89 11.29
CA ARG A 218 1.40 -5.66 11.41
C ARG A 218 1.05 -7.10 11.73
N LEU A 219 1.29 -8.00 10.80
CA LEU A 219 0.98 -9.41 10.94
C LEU A 219 1.92 -10.11 11.93
N ASP A 220 1.38 -11.04 12.70
CA ASP A 220 2.14 -11.92 13.61
C ASP A 220 3.19 -12.69 12.82
N HIS A 221 2.78 -13.20 11.65
CA HIS A 221 3.61 -13.97 10.75
C HIS A 221 3.65 -13.32 9.37
N LYS A 222 4.87 -13.13 8.86
CA LYS A 222 5.11 -12.63 7.49
C LYS A 222 4.45 -13.58 6.48
N MET A 223 3.82 -13.02 5.45
CA MET A 223 3.27 -13.82 4.36
C MET A 223 4.39 -14.45 3.52
N LYS A 224 4.20 -15.70 3.07
CA LYS A 224 5.13 -16.39 2.14
C LYS A 224 5.41 -15.57 0.86
N LYS A 225 4.38 -14.88 0.37
CA LYS A 225 4.46 -13.91 -0.74
C LYS A 225 3.83 -12.60 -0.26
N GLY A 226 4.66 -11.63 0.13
CA GLY A 226 4.22 -10.33 0.63
C GLY A 226 5.03 -9.81 1.81
N GLY A 227 4.64 -8.63 2.31
CA GLY A 227 5.26 -7.97 3.44
C GLY A 227 4.79 -8.48 4.79
N LYS A 228 5.30 -7.85 5.85
CA LYS A 228 4.85 -8.02 7.24
C LYS A 228 3.62 -7.15 7.57
N PHE A 229 3.25 -6.24 6.68
CA PHE A 229 2.18 -5.28 6.90
C PHE A 229 1.11 -5.38 5.81
N LEU A 230 -0.16 -5.23 6.21
CA LEU A 230 -1.31 -5.06 5.33
C LEU A 230 -1.98 -3.72 5.63
N THR A 231 -2.59 -3.10 4.62
CA THR A 231 -3.47 -1.95 4.82
C THR A 231 -4.87 -2.46 5.14
N PHE A 232 -5.52 -1.92 6.17
CA PHE A 232 -6.93 -2.20 6.43
C PHE A 232 -7.78 -1.60 5.30
N SER A 233 -8.23 -2.48 4.42
CA SER A 233 -8.76 -2.11 3.11
C SER A 233 -9.72 -3.19 2.65
N SER A 234 -10.87 -2.74 2.15
CA SER A 234 -11.93 -3.58 1.59
C SER A 234 -12.02 -3.39 0.08
N ARG A 235 -10.89 -3.06 -0.56
CA ARG A 235 -10.79 -2.96 -2.01
C ARG A 235 -11.33 -4.25 -2.65
N ASP A 236 -12.07 -4.08 -3.74
CA ASP A 236 -12.67 -5.14 -4.55
C ASP A 236 -13.84 -5.88 -3.88
N GLU A 237 -14.25 -5.48 -2.67
CA GLU A 237 -15.44 -6.00 -1.98
C GLU A 237 -16.68 -5.14 -2.20
N LEU A 238 -17.87 -5.74 -2.14
CA LEU A 238 -19.14 -5.02 -2.38
C LEU A 238 -19.29 -3.85 -1.40
N ASP A 239 -19.48 -2.66 -1.94
CA ASP A 239 -19.56 -1.38 -1.21
C ASP A 239 -18.32 -1.07 -0.36
N GLY A 240 -17.22 -1.79 -0.59
CA GLY A 240 -15.97 -1.53 0.06
C GLY A 240 -15.29 -0.28 -0.50
N ALA A 241 -14.46 0.33 0.35
CA ALA A 241 -13.54 1.38 -0.05
C ALA A 241 -12.07 0.93 0.05
N MET A 242 -11.23 1.52 -0.80
CA MET A 242 -9.80 1.28 -0.80
C MET A 242 -9.13 2.02 0.35
N GLY A 243 -8.49 1.27 1.24
CA GLY A 243 -7.46 1.79 2.12
C GLY A 243 -6.16 1.99 1.34
N GLU A 244 -5.56 3.17 1.48
CA GLU A 244 -4.29 3.51 0.84
C GLU A 244 -3.15 3.60 1.85
N ASN A 245 -1.93 3.68 1.33
CA ASN A 245 -0.71 3.85 2.09
C ASN A 245 -0.47 5.35 2.34
N TRP A 246 -1.44 5.99 2.99
CA TRP A 246 -1.38 7.43 3.30
C TRP A 246 -0.17 7.77 4.18
N CYS A 247 0.22 9.04 4.19
CA CYS A 247 1.23 9.49 5.15
C CYS A 247 0.65 9.51 6.56
N HIS A 248 1.40 9.02 7.53
CA HIS A 248 1.05 9.16 8.95
C HIS A 248 1.91 10.24 9.58
N MET A 249 1.26 11.21 10.21
CA MET A 249 1.92 12.29 10.93
C MET A 249 1.66 12.15 12.43
N VAL A 250 2.75 12.22 13.20
CA VAL A 250 2.73 12.24 14.67
C VAL A 250 3.60 13.39 15.18
N GLY A 251 3.07 14.12 16.17
CA GLY A 251 3.61 15.39 16.65
C GLY A 251 3.01 16.63 15.96
N PRO A 252 3.19 17.82 16.54
CA PRO A 252 2.71 19.08 15.95
C PRO A 252 3.52 19.44 14.70
N VAL A 253 2.95 20.22 13.78
CA VAL A 253 3.74 20.75 12.65
C VAL A 253 4.84 21.66 13.19
N ARG A 254 6.06 21.48 12.67
CA ARG A 254 7.26 22.25 13.01
C ARG A 254 7.99 22.65 11.75
N GLU A 255 8.88 23.63 11.86
CA GLU A 255 9.73 24.07 10.74
C GLU A 255 10.56 22.92 10.14
N ARG A 256 11.05 22.02 11.00
CA ARG A 256 11.72 20.77 10.60
C ARG A 256 10.87 19.55 10.92
N ILE A 257 10.70 18.67 9.94
CA ILE A 257 10.06 17.35 10.10
C ILE A 257 10.98 16.21 9.65
N LEU A 258 10.76 15.00 10.17
CA LEU A 258 11.53 13.81 9.83
C LEU A 258 10.68 12.83 9.00
N LEU A 259 11.19 12.37 7.86
CA LEU A 259 10.55 11.32 7.05
C LEU A 259 11.05 9.93 7.47
N ILE A 260 10.16 8.97 7.65
CA ILE A 260 10.52 7.62 8.12
C ILE A 260 9.68 6.51 7.46
N GLU A 261 10.23 5.29 7.42
CA GLU A 261 9.56 4.14 6.80
C GLU A 261 8.61 3.43 7.77
N GLY A 262 7.34 3.87 7.78
CA GLY A 262 6.23 3.16 8.43
C GLY A 262 5.75 3.76 9.76
N TYR A 263 4.48 3.48 10.08
CA TYR A 263 3.76 4.19 11.14
C TYR A 263 4.32 3.89 12.52
N MET A 264 4.48 2.60 12.84
CA MET A 264 4.98 2.16 14.15
C MET A 264 6.35 2.76 14.50
N LYS A 265 7.24 2.89 13.50
CA LYS A 265 8.55 3.51 13.72
C LYS A 265 8.42 5.00 14.03
N ALA A 266 7.59 5.72 13.29
CA ALA A 266 7.30 7.13 13.56
C ALA A 266 6.77 7.33 14.97
N ASP A 267 5.81 6.50 15.40
CA ASP A 267 5.25 6.58 16.76
C ASP A 267 6.32 6.36 17.84
N ILE A 268 7.18 5.34 17.68
CA ILE A 268 8.25 5.03 18.63
C ILE A 268 9.28 6.17 18.68
N VAL A 269 9.75 6.65 17.52
CA VAL A 269 10.72 7.75 17.46
C VAL A 269 10.13 9.03 18.05
N ASN A 270 8.86 9.34 17.76
CA ASN A 270 8.18 10.49 18.37
C ASN A 270 8.06 10.32 19.90
N HIS A 271 7.71 9.13 20.37
CA HIS A 271 7.62 8.84 21.81
C HIS A 271 8.94 9.16 22.53
N PHE A 272 10.08 8.76 21.96
CA PHE A 272 11.38 8.99 22.59
C PHE A 272 11.92 10.41 22.42
N THR A 273 11.67 11.06 21.29
CA THR A 273 12.39 12.30 20.91
C THR A 273 11.51 13.54 20.89
N GLY A 274 10.19 13.38 20.89
CA GLY A 274 9.23 14.45 20.64
C GLY A 274 9.40 15.13 19.27
N GLN A 275 10.17 14.57 18.34
CA GLN A 275 10.30 15.08 16.97
C GLN A 275 9.03 14.82 16.16
N THR A 276 8.73 15.69 15.22
CA THR A 276 7.59 15.54 14.32
C THR A 276 7.95 14.58 13.20
N MET A 277 7.23 13.47 13.12
CA MET A 277 7.49 12.40 12.16
C MET A 277 6.40 12.38 11.10
N LEU A 278 6.80 12.23 9.83
CA LEU A 278 5.93 11.94 8.71
C LEU A 278 6.33 10.59 8.12
N ALA A 279 5.59 9.54 8.46
CA ALA A 279 5.82 8.20 7.95
C ALA A 279 5.27 8.05 6.53
N ILE A 280 6.05 7.41 5.66
CA ILE A 280 5.67 7.04 4.30
C ILE A 280 5.72 5.51 4.11
N PRO A 281 4.58 4.80 4.14
CA PRO A 281 4.58 3.35 4.07
C PRO A 281 4.74 2.81 2.64
N GLY A 282 6.00 2.61 2.22
CA GLY A 282 6.37 1.89 0.99
C GLY A 282 6.34 2.73 -0.31
N VAL A 283 6.76 2.12 -1.42
CA VAL A 283 7.14 2.80 -2.68
C VAL A 283 6.02 3.55 -3.43
N THR A 284 4.73 3.28 -3.16
CA THR A 284 3.60 4.05 -3.74
C THR A 284 3.33 5.35 -3.01
N SER A 285 4.04 5.63 -1.91
CA SER A 285 3.75 6.75 -1.01
C SER A 285 4.23 8.11 -1.51
N LEU A 286 4.99 8.19 -2.61
CA LEU A 286 5.48 9.49 -3.08
C LEU A 286 4.35 10.45 -3.49
N GLN A 287 3.24 9.92 -4.04
CA GLN A 287 2.06 10.75 -4.35
C GLN A 287 1.40 11.29 -3.08
N HIS A 288 1.26 10.47 -2.04
CA HIS A 288 0.72 10.91 -0.76
C HIS A 288 1.67 11.86 -0.03
N LEU A 289 2.98 11.64 -0.15
CA LEU A 289 4.00 12.56 0.36
C LEU A 289 3.88 13.92 -0.32
N GLU A 290 3.78 13.97 -1.65
CA GLU A 290 3.58 15.22 -2.38
C GLU A 290 2.35 15.97 -1.86
N SER A 291 1.24 15.27 -1.66
CA SER A 291 0.03 15.85 -1.10
C SER A 291 0.25 16.38 0.32
N ALA A 292 0.92 15.61 1.17
CA ALA A 292 1.23 16.04 2.53
C ALA A 292 2.16 17.27 2.55
N LEU A 293 3.14 17.35 1.63
CA LEU A 293 4.03 18.52 1.53
C LEU A 293 3.29 19.76 1.05
N ARG A 294 2.32 19.62 0.13
CA ARG A 294 1.44 20.74 -0.26
C ARG A 294 0.67 21.34 0.90
N ASP A 295 0.27 20.51 1.87
CA ASP A 295 -0.42 20.98 3.07
C ASP A 295 0.57 21.55 4.10
N LEU A 296 1.71 20.89 4.32
CA LEU A 296 2.65 21.19 5.41
C LEU A 296 3.57 22.40 5.15
N ILE A 297 3.98 22.63 3.91
CA ILE A 297 4.88 23.75 3.56
C ILE A 297 4.20 25.11 3.84
N PRO A 298 2.94 25.36 3.43
CA PRO A 298 2.20 26.56 3.83
C PRO A 298 2.07 26.71 5.34
N MET A 299 2.04 25.61 6.09
CA MET A 299 1.95 25.60 7.56
C MET A 299 3.29 25.85 8.27
N GLY A 300 4.38 26.10 7.51
CA GLY A 300 5.67 26.51 8.07
C GLY A 300 6.77 25.48 7.98
N VAL A 301 6.56 24.30 7.37
CA VAL A 301 7.65 23.36 7.11
C VAL A 301 8.64 23.96 6.10
N ARG A 302 9.94 23.90 6.44
CA ARG A 302 11.07 24.40 5.63
C ARG A 302 12.21 23.39 5.50
N HIS A 303 12.33 22.48 6.46
CA HIS A 303 13.42 21.50 6.51
C HIS A 303 12.88 20.07 6.61
N ILE A 304 13.34 19.18 5.72
CA ILE A 304 12.91 17.79 5.69
C ILE A 304 14.14 16.88 5.81
N MET A 305 14.22 16.11 6.90
CA MET A 305 15.30 15.14 7.06
C MET A 305 14.77 13.73 6.86
N THR A 306 15.39 12.94 5.98
CA THR A 306 15.04 11.53 5.81
C THR A 306 15.76 10.67 6.84
N CYS A 307 15.02 9.71 7.39
CA CYS A 307 15.44 8.76 8.41
C CYS A 307 15.01 7.35 8.00
N PHE A 308 15.39 6.94 6.80
CA PHE A 308 15.06 5.61 6.27
C PHE A 308 16.01 4.55 6.80
N ASP A 309 15.60 3.29 6.70
CA ASP A 309 16.38 2.17 7.21
C ASP A 309 17.77 2.12 6.56
N MET A 310 18.78 1.75 7.35
CA MET A 310 20.17 1.70 6.91
C MET A 310 20.45 0.61 5.85
N ASP A 311 19.50 -0.30 5.61
CA ASP A 311 19.55 -1.26 4.50
C ASP A 311 19.53 -0.59 3.11
N TYR A 312 19.11 0.68 3.04
CA TYR A 312 19.26 1.54 1.86
C TYR A 312 20.72 1.57 1.36
N LEU A 313 21.69 1.59 2.27
CA LEU A 313 23.13 1.63 1.92
C LEU A 313 23.61 0.35 1.20
N LYS A 314 22.84 -0.74 1.28
CA LYS A 314 23.24 -2.07 0.78
C LYS A 314 22.45 -2.52 -0.46
N ASN A 315 21.36 -1.86 -0.80
CA ASN A 315 20.44 -2.31 -1.86
C ASN A 315 20.33 -1.32 -3.02
N TRP A 316 20.92 -1.67 -4.16
CA TRP A 316 20.79 -0.91 -5.42
C TRP A 316 19.34 -0.70 -5.87
N HIS A 317 18.43 -1.63 -5.54
CA HIS A 317 16.99 -1.50 -5.83
C HIS A 317 16.32 -0.33 -5.10
N VAL A 318 16.91 0.14 -3.99
CA VAL A 318 16.39 1.28 -3.22
C VAL A 318 16.91 2.60 -3.80
N GLU A 319 18.00 2.59 -4.58
CA GLU A 319 18.56 3.77 -5.25
C GLU A 319 17.54 4.47 -6.13
N SER A 320 16.79 3.75 -6.98
CA SER A 320 15.76 4.35 -7.83
C SER A 320 14.60 4.94 -7.02
N ALA A 321 14.17 4.28 -5.94
CA ALA A 321 13.11 4.81 -5.07
C ALA A 321 13.57 6.08 -4.34
N TYR A 322 14.82 6.10 -3.88
CA TYR A 322 15.42 7.26 -3.23
C TYR A 322 15.67 8.41 -4.22
N GLN A 323 16.12 8.14 -5.44
CA GLN A 323 16.26 9.14 -6.50
C GLN A 323 14.91 9.83 -6.79
N ASN A 324 13.83 9.06 -6.93
CA ASN A 324 12.49 9.62 -7.12
C ASN A 324 12.06 10.51 -5.93
N LEU A 325 12.44 10.14 -4.70
CA LEU A 325 12.20 10.98 -3.52
C LEU A 325 13.01 12.27 -3.57
N VAL A 326 14.30 12.19 -3.88
CA VAL A 326 15.18 13.36 -4.00
C VAL A 326 14.65 14.32 -5.07
N GLU A 327 14.26 13.80 -6.23
CA GLU A 327 13.64 14.61 -7.30
C GLU A 327 12.33 15.27 -6.84
N LEU A 328 11.51 14.55 -6.08
CA LEU A 328 10.26 15.09 -5.54
C LEU A 328 10.54 16.23 -4.55
N LEU A 329 11.47 16.04 -3.62
CA LEU A 329 11.85 17.03 -2.61
C LEU A 329 12.55 18.24 -3.24
N ALA A 330 13.42 18.04 -4.24
CA ALA A 330 14.10 19.11 -4.96
C ALA A 330 13.15 20.04 -5.75
N LYS A 331 11.94 19.55 -6.09
CA LYS A 331 10.89 20.37 -6.71
C LYS A 331 10.08 21.19 -5.70
N GLN A 332 10.25 20.95 -4.40
CA GLN A 332 9.54 21.69 -3.35
C GLN A 332 10.39 22.87 -2.85
N ASN A 333 9.72 23.89 -2.31
CA ASN A 333 10.38 25.03 -1.68
C ASN A 333 10.80 24.71 -0.23
N VAL A 334 11.67 23.71 -0.07
CA VAL A 334 12.22 23.24 1.21
C VAL A 334 13.68 22.87 1.03
N THR A 335 14.42 22.86 2.14
CA THR A 335 15.72 22.17 2.18
C THR A 335 15.52 20.76 2.68
N PHE A 336 16.38 19.84 2.25
CA PHE A 336 16.31 18.46 2.69
C PHE A 336 17.68 17.83 2.86
N GLY A 337 17.74 16.80 3.69
CA GLY A 337 18.95 16.03 3.96
C GLY A 337 18.62 14.65 4.50
N THR A 338 19.64 13.92 4.93
CA THR A 338 19.49 12.53 5.42
C THR A 338 20.26 12.38 6.72
N TYR A 339 19.60 11.81 7.73
CA TYR A 339 20.28 11.33 8.92
C TYR A 339 20.77 9.91 8.71
N LEU A 340 22.02 9.67 9.11
CA LEU A 340 22.66 8.36 9.10
C LEU A 340 23.11 8.02 10.51
N TRP A 341 23.09 6.74 10.83
CA TRP A 341 23.54 6.20 12.10
C TRP A 341 24.28 4.88 11.87
N VAL A 342 24.77 4.27 12.94
CA VAL A 342 25.49 2.99 12.88
C VAL A 342 24.59 1.90 12.27
N PRO A 343 24.97 1.27 11.14
CA PRO A 343 24.10 0.34 10.40
C PRO A 343 23.73 -0.97 11.11
N ASP A 344 24.32 -1.25 12.27
CA ASP A 344 23.96 -2.42 13.09
C ASP A 344 22.52 -2.33 13.61
N TYR A 345 21.98 -1.12 13.69
CA TYR A 345 20.59 -0.84 14.04
C TYR A 345 19.88 -0.38 12.77
N ASN A 346 19.01 -1.24 12.21
CA ASN A 346 18.46 -0.99 10.88
C ASN A 346 17.56 0.25 10.84
N GLY A 347 16.54 0.30 11.71
CA GLY A 347 15.63 1.45 11.82
C GLY A 347 16.10 2.49 12.83
N LEU A 348 15.65 3.74 12.67
CA LEU A 348 15.91 4.80 13.64
C LEU A 348 15.27 4.48 15.01
N ASP A 349 14.13 3.79 15.02
CA ASP A 349 13.49 3.31 16.23
C ASP A 349 14.39 2.31 16.99
N ASP A 350 14.98 1.35 16.28
CA ASP A 350 15.92 0.39 16.86
C ASP A 350 17.17 1.09 17.38
N TYR A 351 17.72 2.06 16.63
CA TYR A 351 18.90 2.83 17.05
C TYR A 351 18.63 3.62 18.34
N ILE A 352 17.53 4.36 18.41
CA ILE A 352 17.22 5.13 19.62
C ILE A 352 16.97 4.20 20.80
N TRP A 353 16.17 3.16 20.61
CA TRP A 353 15.80 2.26 21.70
C TRP A 353 16.97 1.43 22.19
N GLU A 354 17.66 0.71 21.30
CA GLU A 354 18.68 -0.25 21.70
C GLU A 354 20.02 0.42 21.99
N PHE A 355 20.42 1.41 21.20
CA PHE A 355 21.73 2.05 21.36
C PHE A 355 21.67 3.23 22.33
N CYS A 356 20.84 4.24 22.03
CA CYS A 356 20.83 5.48 22.81
C CYS A 356 20.26 5.29 24.22
N MET A 357 19.19 4.50 24.36
CA MET A 357 18.51 4.34 25.66
C MET A 357 19.02 3.14 26.48
N ASN A 358 19.44 2.05 25.83
CA ASN A 358 19.74 0.79 26.53
C ASN A 358 21.21 0.33 26.51
N LYS A 359 22.08 0.87 25.64
CA LYS A 359 23.47 0.38 25.53
C LYS A 359 24.56 1.39 25.80
N GLY A 360 24.32 2.71 25.68
CA GLY A 360 25.17 3.79 26.22
C GLY A 360 26.66 3.83 25.82
N ASN A 361 27.19 2.82 25.14
CA ASN A 361 28.58 2.67 24.77
C ASN A 361 28.70 2.80 23.25
N PRO A 362 29.45 3.79 22.74
CA PRO A 362 29.71 3.90 21.32
C PRO A 362 30.44 2.67 20.77
N PRO A 363 30.30 2.36 19.47
CA PRO A 363 31.10 1.34 18.82
C PRO A 363 32.60 1.66 19.01
N LYS A 364 33.41 0.62 19.24
CA LYS A 364 34.88 0.75 19.25
C LYS A 364 35.42 1.09 17.88
#